data_AF-A0A7V1PSN7-F1
#
_entry.id   AF-A0A7V1PSN7-F1
#
_cell.length_a   1.000
_cell.length_b   1.000
_cell.length_c   1.000
_cell.angle_alpha   90.00
_cell.angle_beta   90.00
_cell.angle_gamma   90.00
#
_symmetry.space_group_name_H-M   'P 1'
#
loop_
_entity.id
_entity.type
_entity.pdbx_description
1 polymer ?
#
loop_
_entity_poly.entity_id
_entity_poly.type
_entity_poly.pdbx_seq_one_letter_code
_entity_poly.pdbx_strand_id
1 'polypeptide(L)' 'MNREILINETISKISLLPDSRLKEISDYVDFLLKSYDDKKITEGIMKLTSESKSFDFLNDEEEIYDESDLIEKFQ' A
#
# COMPACT_ATOMS: atom_id res chain seq x y z
N MET A 1 -5.89 -23.69 -12.44
CA MET A 1 -7.15 -23.88 -11.67
C MET A 1 -8.14 -22.80 -12.10
N ASN A 2 -9.37 -23.18 -12.44
CA ASN A 2 -10.45 -22.23 -12.76
C ASN A 2 -10.96 -21.62 -11.44
N ARG A 3 -11.15 -20.29 -11.39
CA ARG A 3 -11.69 -19.56 -10.23
C ARG A 3 -13.02 -20.16 -9.74
N GLU A 4 -13.87 -20.58 -10.66
CA GLU A 4 -15.16 -21.18 -10.36
C GLU A 4 -15.01 -22.53 -9.63
N ILE A 5 -14.07 -23.37 -10.08
CA ILE A 5 -13.77 -24.65 -9.43
C ILE A 5 -13.29 -24.42 -8.00
N LEU A 6 -12.37 -23.46 -7.80
CA LEU A 6 -11.86 -23.12 -6.46
C LEU A 6 -12.98 -22.64 -5.53
N ILE A 7 -13.90 -21.79 -6.02
CA ILE A 7 -15.03 -21.28 -5.23
C ILE A 7 -15.95 -22.43 -4.82
N ASN A 8 -16.33 -23.28 -5.77
CA ASN A 8 -17.24 -24.39 -5.51
C ASN A 8 -16.64 -25.42 -4.54
N GLU A 9 -15.36 -25.76 -4.71
CA GLU A 9 -14.63 -26.62 -3.76
C GLU A 9 -14.55 -26.00 -2.36
N THR A 10 -14.35 -24.69 -2.28
CA THR A 10 -14.27 -23.96 -1.00
C THR A 10 -15.62 -23.97 -0.28
N ILE A 11 -16.71 -23.66 -0.99
CA ILE A 11 -18.08 -23.72 -0.44
C ILE A 11 -18.38 -25.13 0.07
N SER A 12 -18.05 -26.16 -0.71
CA SER A 12 -18.27 -27.56 -0.32
C SER A 12 -17.47 -27.96 0.93
N LYS A 13 -16.29 -27.39 1.15
CA LYS A 13 -15.49 -27.64 2.36
C LYS A 13 -16.06 -26.91 3.57
N ILE A 14 -16.48 -25.65 3.39
CA ILE A 14 -17.07 -24.82 4.44
C ILE A 14 -18.39 -25.43 4.92
N SER A 15 -19.22 -25.97 4.01
CA SER A 15 -20.51 -26.57 4.37
C SER A 15 -20.43 -27.81 5.26
N LEU A 16 -19.23 -28.41 5.40
CA LEU A 16 -19.00 -29.57 6.27
C LEU A 16 -18.60 -29.16 7.70
N LEU A 17 -18.41 -27.87 7.96
CA LEU A 17 -17.98 -27.35 9.25
C LEU A 17 -19.17 -27.04 10.17
N PRO A 18 -18.98 -27.13 11.50
CA PRO A 18 -20.00 -26.71 12.46
C PRO A 18 -20.19 -25.19 12.46
N ASP A 19 -21.37 -24.72 12.86
CA ASP A 19 -21.75 -23.29 12.85
C ASP A 19 -20.76 -22.37 13.56
N SER A 20 -20.13 -22.84 14.64
CA SER A 20 -19.12 -22.07 15.37
C SER A 20 -17.90 -21.69 14.51
N ARG A 21 -17.53 -22.55 13.56
CA ARG A 21 -16.44 -22.31 12.61
C ARG A 21 -16.89 -21.48 11.42
N LEU A 22 -18.17 -21.53 11.04
CA LEU A 22 -18.72 -20.67 9.98
C LEU A 22 -18.60 -19.20 10.35
N LYS A 23 -18.88 -18.87 11.62
CA LYS A 23 -18.71 -17.50 12.13
C LYS A 23 -17.25 -17.03 12.04
N GLU A 24 -16.32 -17.85 12.51
CA GLU A 24 -14.88 -17.56 12.45
C GLU A 24 -14.40 -17.31 11.01
N ILE A 25 -14.89 -18.11 10.06
CA ILE A 25 -14.57 -17.96 8.64
C ILE A 25 -15.16 -16.66 8.09
N SER A 26 -16.42 -16.35 8.42
CA SER A 26 -17.07 -15.10 7.99
C SER A 26 -16.27 -13.88 8.48
N ASP A 27 -15.95 -13.85 9.78
CA ASP A 27 -15.20 -12.76 10.40
C ASP A 27 -13.81 -12.60 9.74
N TYR A 28 -13.16 -13.72 9.41
CA TYR A 28 -11.86 -13.69 8.74
C TYR A 28 -11.95 -13.21 7.28
N VAL A 29 -12.98 -13.62 6.54
CA VAL A 29 -13.20 -13.14 5.16
C VAL A 29 -13.47 -11.64 5.15
N ASP A 30 -14.28 -11.13 6.09
CA ASP A 30 -14.52 -9.69 6.23
C ASP A 30 -13.24 -8.92 6.54
N PHE A 31 -12.39 -9.46 7.43
CA PHE A 31 -11.07 -8.90 7.71
C PHE A 31 -10.18 -8.83 6.46
N LEU A 32 -10.15 -9.90 5.66
CA LEU A 32 -9.35 -9.95 4.42
C LEU A 32 -9.84 -8.93 3.38
N LEU A 33 -11.15 -8.81 3.21
CA LEU A 33 -11.75 -7.84 2.28
C LEU A 33 -11.38 -6.42 2.68
N LYS A 34 -11.56 -6.08 3.96
CA LYS A 34 -11.18 -4.76 4.48
C LYS A 34 -9.69 -4.48 4.30
N SER A 35 -8.83 -5.44 4.64
CA SER A 35 -7.38 -5.28 4.52
C SER A 35 -6.94 -5.07 3.06
N TYR A 36 -7.62 -5.73 2.12
CA TYR A 36 -7.35 -5.57 0.69
C TYR A 36 -7.74 -4.18 0.18
N ASP A 37 -8.89 -3.67 0.62
CA ASP A 37 -9.34 -2.32 0.27
C ASP A 37 -8.44 -1.24 0.88
N ASP A 38 -8.07 -1.38 2.16
CA ASP A 38 -7.14 -0.46 2.84
C ASP A 38 -5.77 -0.42 2.13
N LYS A 39 -5.27 -1.58 1.68
CA LYS A 39 -4.04 -1.66 0.89
C LYS A 39 -4.17 -0.92 -0.44
N LYS A 40 -5.26 -1.11 -1.18
CA LYS A 40 -5.51 -0.40 -2.44
C LYS A 40 -5.58 1.11 -2.25
N ILE A 41 -6.24 1.57 -1.19
CA ILE A 41 -6.32 3.00 -0.84
C ILE A 41 -4.92 3.55 -0.58
N THR A 42 -4.13 2.83 0.21
CA THR A 42 -2.76 3.23 0.55
C THR A 42 -1.87 3.31 -0.70
N GLU A 43 -1.93 2.30 -1.57
CA GLU A 43 -1.20 2.30 -2.85
C GLU A 43 -1.61 3.48 -3.75
N GLY A 44 -2.91 3.81 -3.78
CA GLY A 44 -3.43 4.97 -4.50
C GLY A 44 -2.90 6.29 -3.95
N ILE A 45 -2.88 6.47 -2.63
CA ILE A 45 -2.30 7.64 -1.97
C ILE A 45 -0.82 7.76 -2.31
N MET A 46 -0.05 6.67 -2.16
CA MET A 46 1.39 6.66 -2.47
C MET A 46 1.64 7.08 -3.92
N LYS A 47 0.88 6.53 -4.87
CA LYS A 47 0.99 6.89 -6.28
C LYS A 47 0.70 8.37 -6.51
N LEU A 48 -0.41 8.89 -5.97
CA LEU A 48 -0.76 10.31 -6.10
C LEU A 48 0.31 11.22 -5.48
N THR A 49 0.88 10.84 -4.35
CA THR A 49 1.97 11.61 -3.73
C THR A 49 3.26 11.56 -4.54
N SER A 50 3.59 10.42 -5.14
CA SER A 50 4.80 10.29 -5.99
C SER A 50 4.67 11.01 -7.33
N GLU A 51 3.45 11.11 -7.86
CA GLU A 51 3.16 11.85 -9.10
C GLU A 51 2.88 13.34 -8.84
N SER A 52 2.79 13.74 -7.56
CA SER A 52 2.52 15.12 -7.19
C SER A 52 3.78 15.97 -7.29
N LYS A 53 3.66 17.09 -8.00
CA LYS A 53 4.68 18.13 -8.09
C LYS A 53 4.85 18.95 -6.80
N SER A 54 4.00 18.73 -5.79
CA SER A 54 4.03 19.50 -4.55
C SER A 54 5.36 19.38 -3.80
N PHE A 55 6.16 18.35 -4.07
CA PHE A 55 7.46 18.11 -3.47
C PHE A 55 8.63 18.23 -4.45
N ASP A 56 8.40 18.71 -5.68
CA ASP A 56 9.46 18.83 -6.70
C ASP A 56 10.60 19.75 -6.23
N PHE A 57 10.29 20.76 -5.40
CA PHE A 57 11.26 21.64 -4.77
C PHE A 57 12.31 20.92 -3.90
N LEU A 58 12.06 19.68 -3.47
CA LEU A 58 13.05 18.87 -2.74
C LEU A 58 14.11 18.28 -3.66
N ASN A 59 13.86 18.22 -4.96
CA ASN A 59 14.84 17.76 -5.95
C ASN A 59 15.74 18.89 -6.47
N ASP A 60 15.35 20.14 -6.20
CA ASP A 60 16.15 21.31 -6.51
C ASP A 60 16.99 21.66 -5.27
N GLU A 61 18.29 21.35 -5.31
CA GLU A 61 19.22 21.98 -4.37
C GLU A 61 19.47 23.41 -4.85
N GLU A 62 18.97 24.41 -4.11
CA GLU A 62 19.44 25.78 -4.31
C GLU A 62 20.95 25.81 -4.02
N GLU A 63 21.75 26.35 -4.94
CA GLU A 63 23.17 26.67 -4.68
C GLU A 63 23.22 27.82 -3.67
N ILE A 64 23.08 27.49 -2.38
CA ILE A 64 22.97 28.46 -1.28
C ILE A 64 24.32 29.10 -0.93
N TYR A 65 25.43 28.46 -1.32
CA TYR A 65 26.78 28.95 -1.07
C TYR A 65 27.64 28.76 -2.31
N ASP A 66 28.37 29.81 -2.68
CA ASP A 66 29.38 29.79 -3.74
C ASP A 66 30.75 30.18 -3.18
N GLU A 67 31.81 30.02 -3.98
CA GLU A 67 33.16 30.42 -3.60
C GLU A 67 33.28 31.92 -3.26
N SER A 68 32.32 32.75 -3.66
CA SER A 68 32.22 34.15 -3.27
C SER A 68 31.89 34.36 -1.80
N ASP A 69 31.31 33.36 -1.12
CA ASP A 69 30.95 33.43 0.29
C ASP A 69 32.11 33.08 1.23
N LEU A 70 33.26 32.66 0.67
CA LEU A 70 34.45 32.31 1.44
C LEU A 70 35.13 33.55 2.01
N ILE A 71 35.20 33.62 3.34
CA ILE A 71 35.87 34.71 4.09
C ILE A 71 37.39 34.71 3.88
N GLU A 72 37.99 33.53 3.69
CA GLU A 72 39.43 33.37 3.49
C GLU A 72 39.70 32.21 2.53
N LYS A 73 40.58 32.43 1.53
CA LYS A 73 41.00 31.41 0.57
C LYS A 73 42.47 31.08 0.83
N PHE A 74 42.78 29.81 1.07
CA PHE A 74 44.16 29.33 1.21
C PHE A 74 44.69 28.85 -0.15
N GLN A 75 45.89 29.33 -0.52
CA GLN A 75 46.64 28.89 -1.71
C GLN A 75 47.78 27.95 -1.34
#